data_AF-A0A0G3UV88-F1
#
_entry.id   AF-A0A0G3UV88-F1
#
_cell.length_a   1.000
_cell.length_b   1.000
_cell.length_c   1.000
_cell.angle_alpha   90.00
_cell.angle_beta   90.00
_cell.angle_gamma   90.00
#
_symmetry.space_group_name_H-M   'P 1'
#
loop_
_entity.id
_entity.type
_entity.pdbx_description
1 polymer ?
#
loop_
_entity_poly.entity_id
_entity_poly.type
_entity_poly.pdbx_seq_one_letter_code
_entity_poly.pdbx_strand_id
1 'polypeptide(L)'
;MDLPRAPSRRDSRAVIPGISGKTLAAIARLERHRYAPGAAWHALSHWREIVHSRGTWVMYPRFFSDYPCCDPPWGGEHRQVLEELLAALPRRARRELHAVLAPLDARFLARTLSDPYAAPGDPWWRRRLESP
;
A
#
# COMPACT_ATOMS: atom_id res chain seq x y z
N MET A 1 -16.62 19.37 9.86
CA MET A 1 -15.37 18.59 9.69
C MET A 1 -15.38 18.13 8.24
N ASP A 2 -14.82 18.94 7.33
CA ASP A 2 -14.78 18.62 5.91
C ASP A 2 -13.82 17.44 5.69
N LEU A 3 -14.39 16.27 5.43
CA LEU A 3 -13.60 15.15 4.92
C LEU A 3 -13.10 15.54 3.53
N PRO A 4 -11.79 15.40 3.24
CA PRO A 4 -11.30 15.63 1.89
C PRO A 4 -12.08 14.76 0.91
N ARG A 5 -12.66 15.40 -0.11
CA ARG A 5 -13.45 14.72 -1.12
C ARG A 5 -12.59 13.66 -1.80
N ALA A 6 -13.04 12.41 -1.76
CA ALA A 6 -12.37 11.32 -2.47
C ALA A 6 -12.18 11.74 -3.95
N PRO A 7 -10.95 11.72 -4.48
CA PRO A 7 -10.68 12.13 -5.85
C PRO A 7 -11.51 11.29 -6.82
N SER A 8 -11.95 11.91 -7.91
CA SER A 8 -12.73 11.20 -8.93
C SER A 8 -11.93 10.02 -9.51
N ARG A 9 -12.59 9.02 -10.08
CA ARG A 9 -11.93 7.90 -10.81
C ARG A 9 -10.97 8.36 -11.92
N ARG A 10 -11.04 9.63 -12.36
CA ARG A 10 -10.08 10.24 -13.30
C ARG A 10 -8.87 10.82 -12.56
N ASP A 11 -9.07 11.43 -11.38
CA ASP A 11 -8.00 12.02 -10.57
C ASP A 11 -7.13 10.94 -9.88
N SER A 12 -7.74 9.84 -9.43
CA SER A 12 -7.01 8.71 -8.84
C SER A 12 -6.08 8.00 -9.84
N ARG A 13 -6.37 8.08 -11.15
CA ARG A 13 -5.48 7.57 -12.21
C ARG A 13 -4.22 8.42 -12.41
N ALA A 14 -4.18 9.65 -11.87
CA ALA A 14 -3.23 10.66 -12.32
C ALA A 14 -2.18 11.09 -11.27
N VAL A 15 -2.35 10.80 -9.98
CA VAL A 15 -1.52 11.46 -8.96
C VAL A 15 -1.06 10.50 -7.88
N ILE A 16 0.01 9.77 -8.16
CA ILE A 16 0.94 9.36 -7.10
C ILE A 16 1.89 10.55 -6.93
N PRO A 17 1.85 11.29 -5.81
CA PRO A 17 2.75 12.41 -5.59
C PRO A 17 4.21 11.94 -5.56
N GLY A 18 5.11 12.72 -6.14
CA GLY A 18 6.56 12.47 -6.08
C GLY A 18 7.11 11.51 -7.13
N ILE A 19 6.33 11.10 -8.13
CA ILE A 19 6.82 10.31 -9.28
C ILE A 19 6.62 11.04 -10.62
N SER A 20 7.43 10.69 -11.61
CA SER A 20 7.37 11.30 -12.94
C SER A 20 6.17 10.80 -13.76
N GLY A 21 5.76 11.59 -14.77
CA GLY A 21 4.73 11.17 -15.74
C GLY A 21 5.08 9.87 -16.48
N LYS A 22 6.37 9.60 -16.71
CA LYS A 22 6.82 8.32 -17.30
C LYS A 22 6.57 7.14 -16.37
N THR A 23 6.80 7.32 -15.06
CA THR A 23 6.49 6.30 -14.05
C THR A 23 4.99 6.10 -13.92
N LEU A 24 4.19 7.18 -13.91
CA LEU A 24 2.72 7.08 -13.94
C LEU A 24 2.23 6.30 -15.17
N ALA A 25 2.77 6.58 -16.35
CA ALA A 25 2.40 5.85 -17.57
C ALA A 25 2.78 4.36 -17.50
N ALA A 26 3.91 4.02 -16.88
CA ALA A 26 4.33 2.64 -16.66
C ALA A 26 3.40 1.91 -15.68
N ILE A 27 3.03 2.57 -14.58
CA ILE A 27 2.06 2.05 -13.61
C ILE A 27 0.70 1.85 -14.28
N ALA A 28 0.18 2.85 -14.99
CA ALA A 28 -1.12 2.75 -15.68
C ALA A 28 -1.14 1.64 -16.73
N ARG A 29 0.00 1.32 -17.36
CA ARG A 29 0.11 0.17 -18.26
C ARG A 29 -0.02 -1.14 -17.49
N LEU A 30 0.72 -1.30 -16.39
CA LEU A 30 0.64 -2.49 -15.54
C LEU A 30 -0.76 -2.68 -14.95
N GLU A 31 -1.38 -1.60 -14.46
CA GLU A 31 -2.76 -1.62 -13.97
C GLU A 31 -3.68 -2.20 -15.04
N ARG A 32 -3.69 -1.68 -16.27
CA ARG A 32 -4.57 -2.22 -17.33
C ARG A 32 -4.38 -3.70 -17.65
N HIS A 33 -3.21 -4.27 -17.35
CA HIS A 33 -2.90 -5.67 -17.67
C HIS A 33 -3.17 -6.62 -16.50
N ARG A 34 -3.10 -6.14 -15.25
CA ARG A 34 -3.10 -6.98 -14.05
C ARG A 34 -4.14 -6.59 -12.99
N TYR A 35 -4.67 -5.36 -13.05
CA TYR A 35 -5.55 -4.80 -12.04
C TYR A 35 -6.64 -3.92 -12.67
N ALA A 36 -7.46 -3.28 -11.83
CA ALA A 36 -8.31 -2.18 -12.26
C ALA A 36 -7.46 -0.88 -12.37
N PRO A 37 -7.76 0.01 -13.33
CA PRO A 37 -7.14 1.33 -13.36
C PRO A 37 -7.33 2.09 -12.04
N GLY A 38 -6.26 2.69 -11.52
CA GLY A 38 -6.23 3.38 -10.22
C GLY A 38 -5.87 2.47 -9.03
N ALA A 39 -5.67 1.17 -9.23
CA ALA A 39 -5.29 0.23 -8.16
C ALA A 39 -4.05 0.69 -7.36
N ALA A 40 -3.04 1.24 -8.02
CA ALA A 40 -1.83 1.72 -7.36
C ALA A 40 -2.12 2.91 -6.42
N TRP A 41 -2.99 3.82 -6.85
CA TRP A 41 -3.41 4.96 -6.02
C TRP A 41 -4.23 4.50 -4.82
N HIS A 42 -5.21 3.62 -5.02
CA HIS A 42 -6.01 3.07 -3.93
C HIS A 42 -5.14 2.34 -2.91
N ALA A 43 -4.22 1.50 -3.39
CA ALA A 43 -3.28 0.77 -2.53
C ALA A 43 -2.37 1.71 -1.74
N LEU A 44 -1.83 2.76 -2.38
CA LEU A 44 -0.97 3.75 -1.71
C LEU A 44 -1.73 4.59 -0.68
N SER A 45 -2.93 5.06 -1.01
CA SER A 45 -3.78 5.86 -0.11
C SER A 45 -4.10 5.05 1.14
N HIS A 46 -4.49 3.80 0.97
CA HIS A 46 -4.79 2.93 2.11
C HIS A 46 -3.53 2.60 2.92
N TRP A 47 -2.39 2.35 2.28
CA TRP A 47 -1.13 2.14 2.99
C TRP A 47 -0.78 3.35 3.86
N ARG A 48 -0.99 4.57 3.36
CA ARG A 48 -0.84 5.79 4.15
C ARG A 48 -1.80 5.83 5.34
N GLU A 49 -3.07 5.47 5.14
CA GLU A 49 -4.08 5.45 6.22
C GLU A 49 -3.67 4.50 7.35
N ILE A 50 -3.24 3.28 7.04
CA ILE A 50 -2.74 2.31 8.03
C ILE A 50 -1.55 2.91 8.80
N VAL A 51 -0.53 3.34 8.06
CA VAL A 51 0.75 3.82 8.61
C VAL A 51 0.56 5.07 9.50
N HIS A 52 -0.38 5.93 9.14
CA HIS A 52 -0.70 7.16 9.86
C HIS A 52 -1.89 7.03 10.83
N SER A 53 -2.46 5.84 10.98
CA SER A 53 -3.56 5.59 11.92
C SER A 53 -3.21 6.06 13.33
N ARG A 54 -4.14 6.75 13.97
CA ARG A 54 -3.99 7.22 15.35
C ARG A 54 -4.20 6.04 16.30
N GLY A 55 -3.50 6.03 17.43
CA GLY A 55 -3.65 4.96 18.41
C GLY A 55 -2.45 4.86 19.34
N THR A 56 -2.32 3.69 19.98
CA THR A 56 -1.17 3.31 20.79
C THR A 56 0.14 3.40 20.00
N TRP A 57 1.25 3.50 20.75
CA TRP A 57 2.59 3.53 20.16
C TRP A 57 2.85 2.29 19.30
N VAL A 58 2.53 1.12 19.84
CA VAL A 58 2.50 -0.15 19.08
C VAL A 58 1.18 -0.27 18.34
N MET A 59 1.27 -0.54 17.04
CA MET A 59 0.20 -0.82 16.10
C MET A 59 0.17 -2.33 15.83
N TYR A 60 -1.01 -2.91 15.92
CA TYR A 60 -1.29 -4.29 15.53
C TYR A 60 -2.08 -4.25 14.21
N PRO A 61 -1.41 -4.38 13.06
CA PRO A 61 -2.09 -4.32 11.77
C PRO A 61 -3.00 -5.54 11.64
N ARG A 62 -4.26 -5.32 11.25
CA ARG A 62 -5.12 -6.40 10.80
C ARG A 62 -5.08 -6.44 9.28
N PHE A 63 -4.74 -7.61 8.73
CA PHE A 63 -4.65 -7.82 7.29
C PHE A 63 -5.87 -8.54 6.69
N PHE A 64 -6.82 -8.88 7.54
CA PHE A 64 -8.07 -9.51 7.15
C PHE A 64 -9.23 -8.73 7.74
N SER A 65 -10.25 -8.51 6.92
CA SER A 65 -11.53 -7.95 7.38
C SER A 65 -12.41 -9.08 7.92
N ASP A 66 -13.05 -8.84 9.07
CA ASP A 66 -14.11 -9.72 9.58
C ASP A 66 -15.40 -9.66 8.71
N TYR A 67 -15.46 -8.71 7.75
CA TYR A 67 -16.58 -8.50 6.84
C TYR A 67 -16.18 -8.82 5.37
N PRO A 68 -16.56 -9.99 4.83
CA PRO A 68 -16.19 -10.42 3.48
C PRO A 68 -17.02 -9.78 2.35
N CYS A 69 -18.10 -9.04 2.64
CA CYS A 69 -19.10 -8.65 1.63
C CYS A 69 -18.94 -7.24 1.03
N CYS A 70 -18.13 -6.35 1.63
CA CYS A 70 -18.01 -4.96 1.20
C CYS A 70 -16.54 -4.51 1.25
N ASP A 71 -15.94 -4.32 0.08
CA ASP A 71 -14.56 -3.84 -0.19
C ASP A 71 -13.38 -4.80 0.10
N PRO A 72 -12.32 -4.77 -0.72
CA PRO A 72 -11.24 -5.76 -0.70
C PRO A 72 -10.51 -5.77 0.65
N PRO A 73 -10.07 -6.94 1.14
CA PRO A 73 -9.49 -7.16 2.46
C PRO A 73 -8.52 -6.07 2.91
N TRP A 74 -8.93 -5.37 3.96
CA TRP A 74 -8.24 -4.23 4.51
C TRP A 74 -6.99 -4.74 5.22
N GLY A 75 -5.85 -4.17 4.82
CA GLY A 75 -4.52 -4.48 5.32
C GLY A 75 -3.85 -5.64 4.56
N GLY A 76 -2.62 -5.42 4.10
CA GLY A 76 -1.79 -6.49 3.53
C GLY A 76 -1.96 -6.65 2.03
N GLU A 77 -3.19 -6.83 1.54
CA GLU A 77 -3.43 -6.90 0.07
C GLU A 77 -3.01 -5.62 -0.65
N HIS A 78 -3.18 -4.46 -0.02
CA HIS A 78 -2.74 -3.19 -0.59
C HIS A 78 -1.22 -3.07 -0.67
N ARG A 79 -0.49 -3.52 0.37
CA ARG A 79 0.98 -3.53 0.31
C ARG A 79 1.50 -4.58 -0.67
N GLN A 80 0.76 -5.68 -0.84
CA GLN A 80 0.99 -6.69 -1.87
C GLN A 80 0.86 -6.09 -3.28
N VAL A 81 -0.20 -5.36 -3.60
CA VAL A 81 -0.33 -4.67 -4.91
C VAL A 81 0.88 -3.76 -5.18
N LEU A 82 1.32 -2.99 -4.18
CA LEU A 82 2.50 -2.12 -4.32
C LEU A 82 3.80 -2.92 -4.50
N GLU A 83 3.94 -4.07 -3.85
CA GLU A 83 5.07 -4.99 -4.01
C GLU A 83 5.13 -5.61 -5.40
N GLU A 84 3.99 -6.09 -5.90
CA GLU A 84 3.86 -6.68 -7.23
C GLU A 84 4.15 -5.63 -8.33
N LEU A 85 3.70 -4.39 -8.12
CA LEU A 85 4.06 -3.27 -8.99
C LEU A 85 5.57 -2.98 -8.95
N LEU A 86 6.19 -2.91 -7.77
CA LEU A 86 7.65 -2.74 -7.66
C LEU A 86 8.40 -3.84 -8.42
N ALA A 87 7.96 -5.10 -8.29
CA ALA A 87 8.57 -6.24 -8.99
C ALA A 87 8.46 -6.12 -10.52
N ALA A 88 7.30 -5.68 -11.02
CA ALA A 88 7.02 -5.62 -12.46
C ALA A 88 7.51 -4.34 -13.17
N LEU A 89 7.72 -3.25 -12.43
CA LEU A 89 8.12 -1.96 -13.02
C LEU A 89 9.56 -1.97 -13.57
N PRO A 90 9.81 -1.24 -14.67
CA PRO A 90 11.17 -1.01 -15.16
C PRO A 90 11.99 -0.23 -14.12
N ARG A 91 13.32 -0.44 -14.14
CA ARG A 91 14.26 0.03 -13.09
C ARG A 91 14.03 1.47 -12.62
N ARG A 92 13.84 2.43 -13.55
CA ARG A 92 13.62 3.84 -13.18
C ARG A 92 12.30 4.04 -12.44
N ALA A 93 11.21 3.49 -12.98
CA ALA A 93 9.88 3.60 -12.39
C ALA A 93 9.81 2.91 -11.02
N ARG A 94 10.46 1.75 -10.88
CA ARG A 94 10.63 1.05 -9.60
C ARG A 94 11.31 1.93 -8.56
N ARG A 95 12.41 2.61 -8.91
CA ARG A 95 13.13 3.50 -7.98
C ARG A 95 12.27 4.65 -7.48
N GLU A 96 11.51 5.28 -8.39
CA GLU A 96 10.61 6.39 -8.03
C GLU A 96 9.49 5.91 -7.10
N LEU A 97 8.83 4.79 -7.42
CA LEU A 97 7.80 4.22 -6.54
C LEU A 97 8.40 3.79 -5.18
N HIS A 98 9.57 3.15 -5.18
CA HIS A 98 10.26 2.78 -3.95
C HIS A 98 10.57 4.00 -3.07
N ALA A 99 10.99 5.12 -3.66
CA ALA A 99 11.26 6.34 -2.90
C ALA A 99 10.00 6.90 -2.21
N VAL A 100 8.81 6.74 -2.82
CA VAL A 100 7.53 7.10 -2.21
C VAL A 100 7.17 6.16 -1.05
N LEU A 101 7.45 4.86 -1.19
CA LEU A 101 7.06 3.85 -0.21
C LEU A 101 8.01 3.75 0.99
N ALA A 102 9.31 3.98 0.78
CA ALA A 102 10.34 3.86 1.82
C ALA A 102 10.00 4.56 3.15
N PRO A 103 9.57 5.84 3.19
CA PRO A 103 9.22 6.48 4.46
C PRO A 103 7.96 5.88 5.11
N LEU A 104 7.02 5.39 4.32
CA LEU A 104 5.80 4.73 4.83
C LEU A 104 6.15 3.37 5.44
N ASP A 105 6.95 2.57 4.72
CA ASP A 105 7.44 1.27 5.17
C ASP A 105 8.28 1.42 6.45
N ALA A 106 9.17 2.41 6.53
CA ALA A 106 9.95 2.69 7.73
C ALA A 106 9.06 3.03 8.94
N ARG A 107 8.03 3.85 8.74
CA ARG A 107 7.08 4.19 9.80
C ARG A 107 6.23 2.99 10.24
N PHE A 108 5.82 2.15 9.31
CA PHE A 108 5.13 0.90 9.62
C PHE A 108 6.00 0.00 10.50
N LEU A 109 7.27 -0.20 10.13
CA LEU A 109 8.22 -0.99 10.89
C LEU A 109 8.44 -0.43 12.30
N ALA A 110 8.56 0.88 12.44
CA ALA A 110 8.76 1.53 13.74
C ALA A 110 7.56 1.38 14.70
N ARG A 111 6.37 1.09 14.17
CA ARG A 111 5.13 0.98 14.96
C ARG A 111 4.65 -0.46 15.11
N THR A 112 5.23 -1.43 14.44
CA THR A 112 4.77 -2.83 14.48
C THR A 112 5.81 -3.72 15.16
N LEU A 113 5.35 -4.76 15.84
CA LEU A 113 6.24 -5.78 16.40
C LEU A 113 6.42 -6.92 15.40
N SER A 114 7.63 -7.47 15.32
CA SER A 114 7.86 -8.66 14.49
C SER A 114 7.17 -9.86 15.14
N ASP A 115 6.49 -10.66 14.32
CA ASP A 115 5.93 -11.93 14.76
C ASP A 115 7.01 -13.03 14.68
N PRO A 116 7.43 -13.62 15.83
CA PRO A 116 8.44 -14.68 15.85
C PRO A 116 7.94 -16.01 15.26
N TYR A 117 6.62 -16.19 15.11
CA TYR A 117 6.01 -17.40 14.59
C TYR A 117 5.64 -17.30 13.10
N ALA A 118 5.84 -16.14 12.48
CA ALA A 118 5.52 -15.94 11.08
C ALA A 118 6.39 -16.81 10.16
N ALA A 119 5.81 -17.30 9.06
CA ALA A 119 6.53 -18.18 8.15
C ALA A 119 7.71 -17.43 7.50
N PRO A 120 8.89 -18.06 7.35
CA PRO A 120 10.06 -17.40 6.76
C PRO A 120 9.84 -16.89 5.34
N GLY A 121 8.93 -17.53 4.58
CA GLY A 121 8.58 -17.16 3.21
C GLY A 121 7.59 -16.00 3.09
N ASP A 122 7.00 -15.54 4.20
CA ASP A 122 6.06 -14.43 4.16
C ASP A 122 6.77 -13.10 3.90
N PRO A 123 6.12 -12.19 3.15
CA PRO A 123 6.67 -10.87 2.95
C PRO A 123 6.79 -10.15 4.28
N TRP A 124 7.82 -9.31 4.42
CA TRP A 124 8.18 -8.67 5.69
C TRP A 124 7.03 -7.92 6.37
N TRP A 125 6.09 -7.37 5.59
CA TRP A 125 4.96 -6.63 6.11
C TRP A 125 3.87 -7.53 6.70
N ARG A 126 3.79 -8.82 6.33
CA ARG A 126 2.90 -9.82 6.99
C ARG A 126 3.50 -10.40 8.27
N ARG A 127 4.82 -10.35 8.44
CA ARG A 127 5.50 -10.96 9.59
C ARG A 127 5.42 -10.08 10.84
N ARG A 128 4.22 -9.62 11.19
CA ARG A 128 3.94 -8.66 12.27
C ARG A 128 2.82 -9.17 13.16
N LEU A 129 2.89 -8.89 14.46
CA LEU A 129 1.82 -9.26 15.38
C LEU A 129 0.54 -8.51 15.05
N GLU A 130 -0.57 -9.25 14.89
CA GLU A 130 -1.90 -8.69 14.57
C GLU A 130 -2.77 -8.44 15.80
N SER A 131 -2.35 -8.92 16.97
CA SER A 131 -2.98 -8.67 18.27
C SER A 131 -1.94 -8.61 19.39
N PRO A 132 -2.27 -7.96 20.54
CA PRO A 132 -1.47 -8.01 21.76
C PRO A 132 -1.25 -9.44 22.29
#